data_AF-A0A143XXL8-F1
#
_entry.id   AF-A0A143XXL8-F1
#
_cell.length_a   1.000
_cell.length_b   1.000
_cell.length_c   1.000
_cell.angle_alpha   90.00
_cell.angle_beta   90.00
_cell.angle_gamma   90.00
#
_symmetry.space_group_name_H-M   'P 1'
#
loop_
_entity.id
_entity.type
_entity.pdbx_description
1 polymer ?
#
loop_
_entity_poly.entity_id
_entity_poly.type
_entity_poly.pdbx_seq_one_letter_code
_entity_poly.pdbx_strand_id
1 'polypeptide(L)'
;MPEPMEELTTIQSKIYEIRGQRVMLDFDLAALYQVETRVLKQAVRRNIERFPGDFMLRLSADEANRLINIGRSQNVIPPDYNIGSTEMFAFTEEGVAMLSAVLKSLPEERQSLCLRYHK
;
A
#
# COMPACT_ATOMS: atom_id res chain seq x y z
N MET A 1 -11.11 -2.88 -24.50
CA MET A 1 -9.85 -2.57 -23.78
C MET A 1 -10.14 -1.31 -22.97
N PRO A 2 -10.26 -1.37 -21.64
CA PRO A 2 -10.54 -0.18 -20.85
C PRO A 2 -9.27 0.68 -20.77
N GLU A 3 -9.45 1.98 -20.93
CA GLU A 3 -8.39 2.99 -21.01
C GLU A 3 -7.71 3.24 -19.65
N PRO A 4 -6.42 3.62 -19.63
CA PRO A 4 -5.62 3.86 -18.40
C PRO A 4 -6.07 5.08 -17.56
N MET A 5 -7.22 5.68 -17.86
CA MET A 5 -7.73 6.88 -17.19
C MET A 5 -8.52 6.56 -15.91
N GLU A 6 -9.04 5.32 -15.74
CA GLU A 6 -9.83 4.92 -14.56
C GLU A 6 -9.00 4.42 -13.35
N GLU A 7 -7.74 4.04 -13.57
CA GLU A 7 -6.85 3.58 -12.48
C GLU A 7 -6.45 4.74 -11.56
N LEU A 8 -6.44 5.96 -12.09
CA LEU A 8 -5.94 7.18 -11.46
C LEU A 8 -6.74 7.62 -10.21
N THR A 9 -8.06 7.66 -10.33
CA THR A 9 -9.00 8.00 -9.26
C THR A 9 -9.00 6.96 -8.15
N THR A 10 -8.76 5.70 -8.48
CA THR A 10 -8.72 4.60 -7.52
C THR A 10 -7.51 4.69 -6.59
N ILE A 11 -6.40 5.23 -7.07
CA ILE A 11 -5.14 5.37 -6.30
C ILE A 11 -5.25 6.49 -5.26
N GLN A 12 -5.85 7.62 -5.61
CA GLN A 12 -6.01 8.74 -4.68
C GLN A 12 -6.89 8.39 -3.48
N SER A 13 -7.96 7.60 -3.68
CA SER A 13 -8.83 7.12 -2.61
C SER A 13 -8.15 6.11 -1.66
N LYS A 14 -6.94 5.66 -1.99
CA LYS A 14 -6.17 4.67 -1.22
C LYS A 14 -4.97 5.27 -0.49
N ILE A 15 -4.80 6.59 -0.56
CA ILE A 15 -3.79 7.33 0.19
C ILE A 15 -4.39 7.74 1.53
N TYR A 16 -3.72 7.37 2.62
CA TYR A 16 -4.10 7.69 3.97
C TYR A 16 -3.04 8.59 4.62
N GLU A 17 -3.44 9.43 5.57
CA GLU A 17 -2.49 10.27 6.31
C GLU A 17 -2.31 9.72 7.73
N ILE A 18 -1.08 9.34 8.09
CA ILE A 18 -0.74 8.79 9.39
C ILE A 18 0.49 9.51 9.91
N ARG A 19 0.39 10.08 11.12
CA ARG A 19 1.46 10.86 11.75
C ARG A 19 2.00 12.00 10.86
N GLY A 20 1.13 12.58 10.03
CA GLY A 20 1.50 13.66 9.09
C GLY A 20 2.23 13.18 7.84
N GLN A 21 2.28 11.87 7.58
CA GLN A 21 2.86 11.30 6.37
C GLN A 21 1.78 10.64 5.52
N ARG A 22 1.87 10.82 4.20
CA ARG A 22 1.02 10.13 3.23
C ARG A 22 1.50 8.70 3.07
N VAL A 23 0.63 7.76 3.37
CA VAL A 23 0.93 6.34 3.39
C VAL A 23 -0.14 5.53 2.66
N MET A 24 0.28 4.42 2.08
CA MET A 24 -0.60 3.46 1.43
C MET A 24 -0.51 2.11 2.13
N LEU A 25 -1.65 1.45 2.30
CA LEU A 25 -1.74 0.16 2.97
C LEU A 25 -1.15 -0.96 2.10
N ASP A 26 -0.58 -1.98 2.75
CA ASP A 26 -0.04 -3.17 2.08
C ASP A 26 -1.05 -3.88 1.16
N PHE A 27 -2.33 -3.90 1.53
CA PHE A 27 -3.42 -4.47 0.73
C PHE A 27 -3.76 -3.61 -0.50
N ASP A 28 -3.81 -2.29 -0.35
CA ASP A 28 -4.07 -1.39 -1.45
C ASP A 28 -2.95 -1.40 -2.48
N LEU A 29 -1.71 -1.42 -1.97
CA LEU A 29 -0.52 -1.58 -2.79
C LEU A 29 -0.54 -2.91 -3.54
N ALA A 30 -0.88 -4.00 -2.85
CA ALA A 30 -0.99 -5.32 -3.44
C ALA A 30 -2.03 -5.37 -4.56
N ALA A 31 -3.20 -4.76 -4.36
CA ALA A 31 -4.23 -4.64 -5.39
C ALA A 31 -3.77 -3.80 -6.59
N LEU A 32 -3.07 -2.70 -6.34
CA LEU A 32 -2.54 -1.80 -7.38
C LEU A 32 -1.45 -2.49 -8.21
N TYR A 33 -0.52 -3.17 -7.54
CA TYR A 33 0.52 -3.97 -8.16
C TYR A 33 0.02 -5.33 -8.70
N GLN A 34 -1.26 -5.66 -8.51
CA GLN A 34 -1.86 -6.96 -8.80
C GLN A 34 -1.04 -8.15 -8.25
N VAL A 35 -0.49 -7.97 -7.06
CA VAL A 35 0.21 -9.02 -6.31
C VAL A 35 -0.59 -9.44 -5.11
N GLU A 36 -0.31 -10.64 -4.61
CA GLU A 36 -0.83 -11.02 -3.31
C GLU A 36 -0.16 -10.21 -2.20
N THR A 37 -0.95 -9.76 -1.23
CA THR A 37 -0.45 -9.07 -0.02
C THR A 37 0.63 -9.89 0.70
N ARG A 38 0.53 -11.22 0.66
CA ARG A 38 1.54 -12.14 1.21
C ARG A 38 2.89 -12.00 0.51
N VAL A 39 2.90 -11.90 -0.82
CA VAL A 39 4.12 -11.74 -1.63
C VAL A 39 4.79 -10.41 -1.32
N LEU A 40 3.99 -9.34 -1.20
CA LEU A 40 4.48 -8.02 -0.82
C LEU A 40 5.12 -8.02 0.57
N LYS A 41 4.43 -8.56 1.58
CA LYS A 41 4.97 -8.71 2.95
C LYS A 41 6.23 -9.58 2.95
N GLN A 42 6.29 -10.64 2.16
CA GLN A 42 7.47 -11.49 2.04
C GLN A 42 8.66 -10.77 1.41
N ALA A 43 8.44 -9.98 0.35
CA ALA A 43 9.48 -9.19 -0.30
C ALA A 43 10.07 -8.14 0.65
N VAL A 44 9.20 -7.49 1.43
CA VAL A 44 9.58 -6.53 2.48
C VAL A 44 10.38 -7.22 3.58
N ARG A 45 9.90 -8.34 4.13
CA ARG A 45 10.63 -9.09 5.17
C ARG A 45 12.00 -9.56 4.70
N ARG A 46 12.14 -9.95 3.42
CA ARG A 46 13.44 -10.32 2.83
C ARG A 46 14.39 -9.14 2.66
N ASN A 47 13.87 -7.92 2.53
CA ASN A 47 14.66 -6.72 2.30
C ASN A 47 14.55 -5.74 3.48
N ILE A 48 14.14 -6.19 4.66
CA ILE A 48 13.81 -5.31 5.78
C ILE A 48 15.03 -4.49 6.23
N GLU A 49 16.24 -5.03 6.05
CA GLU A 49 17.52 -4.33 6.27
C GLU A 49 17.70 -3.10 5.35
N ARG A 50 16.98 -3.06 4.22
CA ARG A 50 16.97 -1.95 3.26
C ARG A 50 15.83 -0.98 3.47
N PHE A 51 14.88 -1.27 4.36
CA PHE A 51 13.75 -0.41 4.69
C PHE A 51 13.97 0.27 6.05
N PRO A 52 14.39 1.54 6.07
CA PRO A 52 14.31 2.38 7.27
C PRO A 52 12.90 2.38 7.87
N GLY A 53 12.83 2.43 9.20
CA GLY A 53 11.55 2.47 9.94
C GLY A 53 10.69 3.69 9.62
N ASP A 54 11.27 4.72 9.02
CA ASP A 54 10.57 5.91 8.54
C ASP A 54 9.77 5.69 7.25
N PHE A 55 10.07 4.63 6.48
CA PHE A 55 9.40 4.37 5.18
C PHE A 55 8.36 3.24 5.25
N MET A 56 8.48 2.39 6.26
CA MET A 56 7.51 1.33 6.58
C MET A 56 7.01 1.54 8.00
N LEU A 57 5.78 1.99 8.10
CA LEU A 57 5.11 2.25 9.36
C LEU A 57 4.28 1.02 9.74
N ARG A 58 4.62 0.43 10.87
CA ARG A 58 3.78 -0.58 11.50
C ARG A 58 2.62 0.13 12.19
N LEU A 59 1.40 -0.16 11.76
CA LEU A 59 0.21 0.45 12.34
C LEU A 59 -0.12 -0.17 13.68
N SER A 60 -0.43 0.69 14.63
CA SER A 60 -1.04 0.30 15.90
C SER A 60 -2.48 -0.17 15.66
N ALA A 61 -3.05 -0.94 16.58
CA ALA A 61 -4.44 -1.39 16.47
C ALA A 61 -5.43 -0.23 16.31
N ASP A 62 -5.16 0.92 16.94
CA ASP A 62 -5.96 2.14 16.80
C ASP A 62 -5.86 2.74 15.38
N GLU A 63 -4.63 2.89 14.86
CA GLU A 63 -4.37 3.41 13.51
C GLU A 63 -5.02 2.50 12.46
N ALA A 64 -4.83 1.18 12.56
CA ALA A 64 -5.44 0.19 11.67
C ALA A 64 -6.97 0.24 11.70
N ASN A 65 -7.60 0.35 12.88
CA ASN A 65 -9.05 0.49 13.00
C ASN A 65 -9.56 1.79 12.35
N ARG A 66 -8.84 2.91 12.50
CA ARG A 66 -9.23 4.17 11.84
C ARG A 66 -9.23 4.03 10.32
N LEU A 67 -8.16 3.48 9.76
CA LEU A 67 -8.05 3.27 8.32
C LEU A 67 -9.12 2.32 7.80
N ILE A 68 -9.44 1.27 8.55
CA ILE A 68 -10.49 0.34 8.15
C ILE A 68 -11.86 0.98 8.20
N ASN A 69 -12.15 1.82 9.18
CA ASN A 69 -13.39 2.58 9.18
C ASN A 69 -13.48 3.51 7.96
N ILE A 70 -12.37 4.17 7.60
CA ILE A 70 -12.30 5.03 6.41
C ILE A 70 -12.49 4.19 5.13
N GLY A 71 -11.74 3.11 4.96
CA GLY A 71 -11.79 2.25 3.78
C GLY A 71 -13.10 1.44 3.66
N ARG A 72 -13.75 1.08 4.76
CA ARG A 72 -15.12 0.54 4.77
C ARG A 72 -16.12 1.58 4.29
N SER A 73 -16.00 2.82 4.77
CA SER A 73 -16.87 3.92 4.34
C SER A 73 -16.72 4.24 2.85
N GLN A 74 -15.54 4.00 2.27
CA GLN A 74 -15.26 4.18 0.85
C GLN A 74 -15.51 2.90 0.01
N ASN A 75 -16.00 1.81 0.63
CA ASN A 75 -16.18 0.49 0.01
C ASN A 75 -14.90 -0.07 -0.65
N VAL A 76 -13.74 0.37 -0.17
CA VAL A 76 -12.40 -0.03 -0.65
C VAL A 76 -11.92 -1.29 0.08
N ILE A 77 -12.30 -1.45 1.36
CA ILE A 77 -11.90 -2.58 2.21
C ILE A 77 -13.10 -3.53 2.39
N PRO A 78 -12.94 -4.84 2.17
CA PRO A 78 -14.03 -5.79 2.36
C PRO A 78 -14.49 -5.80 3.83
N PRO A 79 -15.80 -5.92 4.09
CA PRO A 79 -16.35 -5.89 5.45
C PRO A 79 -15.86 -7.05 6.33
N ASP A 80 -15.40 -8.13 5.71
CA ASP A 80 -14.84 -9.31 6.39
C ASP A 80 -13.35 -9.17 6.72
N TYR A 81 -12.72 -8.04 6.37
CA TYR A 81 -11.32 -7.81 6.69
C TYR A 81 -11.13 -7.70 8.21
N ASN A 82 -10.58 -8.76 8.81
CA ASN A 82 -10.40 -8.88 10.24
C ASN A 82 -8.97 -8.46 10.62
N ILE A 83 -8.83 -7.37 11.37
CA ILE A 83 -7.54 -6.90 11.92
C ILE A 83 -7.03 -7.82 13.03
N GLY A 84 -7.86 -8.78 13.49
CA GLY A 84 -7.57 -9.70 14.57
C GLY A 84 -6.15 -10.24 14.52
N SER A 85 -5.28 -9.67 15.35
CA SER A 85 -3.86 -10.02 15.55
C SER A 85 -2.91 -9.87 14.35
N THR A 86 -3.34 -9.35 13.21
CA THR A 86 -2.48 -9.21 12.03
C THR A 86 -1.83 -7.83 11.99
N GLU A 87 -0.50 -7.79 12.02
CA GLU A 87 0.28 -6.56 11.81
C GLU A 87 -0.01 -6.00 10.41
N MET A 88 -0.59 -4.79 10.37
CA MET A 88 -0.73 -3.99 9.16
C MET A 88 0.52 -3.16 8.96
N PHE A 89 0.98 -3.13 7.71
CA PHE A 89 2.06 -2.25 7.30
C PHE A 89 1.51 -1.17 6.38
N ALA A 90 1.90 0.06 6.67
CA ALA A 90 1.68 1.20 5.81
C ALA A 90 3.03 1.64 5.23
N PHE A 91 3.05 1.98 3.96
CA PHE A 91 4.26 2.41 3.25
C PHE A 91 4.12 3.86 2.85
N THR A 92 5.14 4.66 3.14
CA THR A 92 5.22 6.05 2.66
C THR A 92 5.51 6.09 1.16
N GLU A 93 5.48 7.28 0.57
CA GLU A 93 5.83 7.52 -0.83
C GLU A 93 7.19 6.89 -1.20
N GLU A 94 8.21 7.10 -0.36
CA GLU A 94 9.53 6.51 -0.55
C GLU A 94 9.54 4.98 -0.32
N GLY A 95 8.72 4.49 0.62
CA GLY A 95 8.53 3.06 0.86
C GLY A 95 7.97 2.33 -0.36
N VAL A 96 6.99 2.94 -1.03
CA VAL A 96 6.42 2.45 -2.29
C VAL A 96 7.46 2.47 -3.41
N ALA A 97 8.26 3.54 -3.51
CA ALA A 97 9.33 3.62 -4.49
C ALA A 97 10.39 2.52 -4.29
N MET A 98 10.77 2.22 -3.05
CA MET A 98 11.67 1.11 -2.73
C MET A 98 11.04 -0.25 -3.00
N LEU A 99 9.74 -0.42 -2.73
CA LEU A 99 9.02 -1.64 -3.07
C LEU A 99 9.06 -1.91 -4.57
N SER A 100 8.89 -0.88 -5.41
CA SER A 100 9.08 -1.00 -6.86
C SER A 100 10.47 -1.51 -7.23
N ALA A 101 11.52 -1.01 -6.56
CA ALA A 101 12.90 -1.42 -6.81
C ALA A 101 13.22 -2.85 -6.31
N VAL A 102 12.50 -3.34 -5.30
CA VAL A 102 12.63 -4.70 -4.75
C VAL A 102 11.80 -5.70 -5.55
N LEU A 103 10.62 -5.30 -6.03
CA LEU A 103 9.68 -6.12 -6.79
C LEU A 103 9.99 -6.12 -8.30
N LYS A 104 11.28 -6.24 -8.68
CA LYS A 104 11.79 -6.29 -10.08
C LYS A 104 11.15 -7.37 -10.98
N SER A 105 10.27 -8.20 -10.43
CA SER A 105 9.55 -9.28 -11.14
C SER A 105 8.15 -8.88 -11.59
N LEU A 106 7.71 -7.62 -11.38
CA LEU A 106 6.38 -7.14 -11.79
C LEU A 106 6.42 -6.32 -13.09
N PRO A 107 5.32 -6.28 -13.86
CA PRO A 107 5.23 -5.47 -15.08
C PRO A 107 5.55 -3.99 -14.81
N GLU A 108 6.54 -3.43 -15.53
CA GLU A 108 7.04 -2.06 -15.35
C GLU A 108 5.96 -0.98 -15.58
N GLU A 109 4.96 -1.27 -16.42
CA GLU A 109 3.86 -0.34 -16.74
C GLU A 109 3.10 0.14 -15.49
N ARG A 110 2.84 -0.75 -14.52
CA ARG A 110 2.12 -0.40 -13.28
C ARG A 110 3.00 0.20 -12.20
N GLN A 111 4.27 -0.18 -12.18
CA GLN A 111 5.28 0.45 -11.32
C GLN A 111 5.45 1.93 -11.63
N SER A 112 5.46 2.28 -12.91
CA SER A 112 5.56 3.66 -13.37
C SER A 112 4.37 4.52 -12.97
N LEU A 113 3.17 3.93 -12.85
CA LEU A 113 1.95 4.64 -12.49
C LEU A 113 2.02 5.12 -11.03
N CYS A 114 2.35 4.24 -10.07
CA CYS A 114 2.57 4.61 -8.66
C CYS A 114 3.62 5.70 -8.49
N LEU A 115 4.75 5.59 -9.19
CA LEU A 115 5.84 6.58 -9.09
C LEU A 115 5.47 7.92 -9.74
N ARG A 116 4.60 7.93 -10.75
CA ARG A 116 4.04 9.15 -11.35
C ARG A 116 3.04 9.86 -10.44
N TYR A 117 2.37 9.14 -9.55
CA TYR A 117 1.37 9.69 -8.63
C TYR A 117 1.93 10.55 -7.51
N HIS A 118 3.22 10.44 -7.25
CA HIS A 118 3.90 11.08 -6.12
C HIS A 118 4.87 12.18 -6.58
N LYS A 119 4.79 12.60 -7.84
CA LYS A 119 5.51 13.75 -8.42
C LYS A 119 4.56 14.89 -8.73
#